data_AF-A0A3N9TMH9-F1
#
_entry.id   AF-A0A3N9TMH9-F1
#
_cell.length_a   1.000
_cell.length_b   1.000
_cell.length_c   1.000
_cell.angle_alpha   90.00
_cell.angle_beta   90.00
_cell.angle_gamma   90.00
#
_symmetry.space_group_name_H-M   'P 1'
#
loop_
_entity.id
_entity.type
_entity.pdbx_description
1 polymer ?
#
loop_
_entity_poly.entity_id
_entity_poly.type
_entity_poly.pdbx_seq_one_letter_code
_entity_poly.pdbx_strand_id
1 'polypeptide(L)'
;MPSFHFQKPLVLRKSNPIEVKNENDEHVGTIEKISSRISFQNNHPLYSYSNDETKKELATLTIEIGWLGEDGSSVVYHNIQPSFDISLKEITSSDHSLHIRGLKQDHRIDIIQPEAKGTIKILLDHTDICHIAIDKSLSGSAVTIEYQENEILPPAFFLLSFFIVRLIKEEF
;
A
#
# COMPACT_ATOMS: atom_id res chain seq x y z
N MET A 1 -7.38 -16.41 -7.49
CA MET A 1 -7.50 -15.13 -6.78
C MET A 1 -6.87 -14.10 -7.68
N PRO A 2 -7.49 -12.94 -7.92
CA PRO A 2 -6.86 -11.85 -8.65
C PRO A 2 -5.51 -11.50 -8.04
N SER A 3 -4.56 -11.09 -8.86
CA SER A 3 -3.25 -10.73 -8.36
C SER A 3 -2.61 -9.60 -9.12
N PHE A 4 -1.78 -8.84 -8.41
CA PHE A 4 -0.90 -7.84 -9.00
C PHE A 4 0.55 -8.29 -8.90
N HIS A 5 1.31 -8.01 -9.94
CA HIS A 5 2.75 -8.28 -10.00
C HIS A 5 3.51 -7.08 -10.53
N PHE A 6 4.63 -6.76 -9.90
CA PHE A 6 5.54 -5.73 -10.38
C PHE A 6 6.96 -5.98 -9.89
N GLN A 7 7.94 -5.42 -10.60
CA GLN A 7 9.33 -5.44 -10.19
C GLN A 7 9.49 -4.59 -8.92
N LYS A 8 10.02 -5.17 -7.84
CA LYS A 8 10.33 -4.42 -6.63
C LYS A 8 11.27 -3.26 -6.98
N PRO A 9 10.87 -2.00 -6.73
CA PRO A 9 11.72 -0.87 -7.03
C PRO A 9 12.94 -0.87 -6.09
N LEU A 10 14.14 -0.71 -6.65
CA LEU A 10 15.34 -0.42 -5.86
C LEU A 10 15.34 1.03 -5.36
N VAL A 11 14.80 1.96 -6.16
CA VAL A 11 14.67 3.39 -5.83
C VAL A 11 13.40 3.92 -6.50
N LEU A 12 12.62 4.72 -5.78
CA LEU A 12 11.43 5.39 -6.32
C LEU A 12 11.77 6.78 -6.86
N ARG A 13 11.63 6.95 -8.18
CA ARG A 13 11.95 8.20 -8.90
C ARG A 13 10.71 8.78 -9.56
N LYS A 14 10.59 10.12 -9.55
CA LYS A 14 9.42 10.86 -10.07
C LYS A 14 9.13 10.61 -11.56
N SER A 15 10.14 10.25 -12.34
CA SER A 15 10.01 10.07 -13.80
C SER A 15 10.22 8.62 -14.24
N ASN A 16 10.03 7.66 -13.33
CA ASN A 16 10.14 6.24 -13.64
C ASN A 16 8.97 5.49 -12.98
N PRO A 17 7.78 5.51 -13.62
CA PRO A 17 6.63 4.75 -13.14
C PRO A 17 6.97 3.27 -12.98
N ILE A 18 6.32 2.63 -12.00
CA ILE A 18 6.32 1.17 -11.88
C ILE A 18 5.14 0.65 -12.68
N GLU A 19 5.42 -0.20 -13.67
CA GLU A 19 4.40 -0.92 -14.41
C GLU A 19 3.83 -2.06 -13.55
N VAL A 20 2.50 -2.16 -13.52
CA VAL A 20 1.76 -3.15 -12.75
C VAL A 20 1.04 -4.08 -13.71
N LYS A 21 1.21 -5.38 -13.50
CA LYS A 21 0.54 -6.43 -14.27
C LYS A 21 -0.47 -7.20 -13.42
N ASN A 22 -1.48 -7.75 -14.07
CA ASN A 22 -2.42 -8.70 -13.47
C ASN A 22 -1.91 -10.16 -13.57
N GLU A 23 -2.73 -11.11 -13.12
CA GLU A 23 -2.47 -12.56 -13.19
C GLU A 23 -2.28 -13.12 -14.60
N ASN A 24 -2.71 -12.40 -15.65
CA ASN A 24 -2.59 -12.80 -17.05
C ASN A 24 -1.39 -12.13 -17.75
N ASP A 25 -0.48 -11.52 -16.99
CA ASP A 25 0.64 -10.71 -17.49
C ASP A 25 0.24 -9.45 -18.30
N GLU A 26 -1.03 -9.04 -18.20
CA GLU A 26 -1.54 -7.84 -18.86
C GLU A 26 -1.24 -6.61 -18.01
N HIS A 27 -0.86 -5.51 -18.66
CA HIS A 27 -0.62 -4.25 -17.99
C HIS A 27 -1.93 -3.60 -17.55
N VAL A 28 -2.06 -3.31 -16.25
CA VAL A 28 -3.30 -2.79 -15.65
C VAL A 28 -3.17 -1.40 -15.03
N GLY A 29 -1.96 -0.84 -15.02
CA GLY A 29 -1.75 0.54 -14.59
C GLY A 29 -0.32 0.79 -14.15
N THR A 30 -0.12 1.99 -13.61
CA THR A 30 1.19 2.47 -13.19
C THR A 30 1.13 3.00 -11.75
N ILE A 31 2.27 2.90 -11.07
CA ILE A 31 2.50 3.55 -9.78
C ILE A 31 3.57 4.61 -9.96
N GLU A 32 3.24 5.84 -9.59
CA GLU A 32 4.11 6.99 -9.77
C GLU A 32 4.40 7.67 -8.44
N LYS A 33 5.65 8.12 -8.27
CA LYS A 33 6.04 9.00 -7.17
C LYS A 33 5.83 10.45 -7.59
N ILE A 34 5.02 11.19 -6.84
CA ILE A 34 4.76 12.60 -7.16
C ILE A 34 5.49 13.49 -6.13
N SER A 35 6.52 14.23 -6.58
CA SER A 35 7.29 15.27 -5.83
C SER A 35 8.29 14.81 -4.73
N SER A 36 9.03 15.78 -4.13
CA SER A 36 10.05 15.58 -3.08
C SER A 36 10.07 16.75 -2.05
N ARG A 37 10.26 16.42 -0.76
CA ARG A 37 10.24 17.19 0.52
C ARG A 37 10.64 18.69 0.46
N ILE A 38 10.04 19.59 1.26
CA ILE A 38 10.24 19.83 2.72
C ILE A 38 8.90 20.03 3.48
N SER A 39 8.84 19.51 4.72
CA SER A 39 7.80 19.64 5.76
C SER A 39 7.29 21.07 5.95
N PHE A 40 5.99 21.33 5.91
CA PHE A 40 5.01 21.06 6.98
C PHE A 40 3.65 20.87 6.29
N GLN A 41 3.03 19.70 6.45
CA GLN A 41 1.79 19.29 5.77
C GLN A 41 1.84 19.39 4.23
N ASN A 42 2.32 18.33 3.59
CA ASN A 42 2.20 18.23 2.14
C ASN A 42 0.82 17.63 1.83
N ASN A 43 -0.13 18.46 1.39
CA ASN A 43 -1.37 18.00 0.73
C ASN A 43 -1.10 17.39 -0.66
N HIS A 44 0.11 16.87 -0.89
CA HIS A 44 0.54 16.33 -2.16
C HIS A 44 0.80 14.81 -2.03
N PRO A 45 0.20 13.99 -2.91
CA PRO A 45 0.39 12.55 -2.94
C PRO A 45 1.86 12.13 -2.95
N LEU A 46 2.23 11.17 -2.10
CA LEU A 46 3.54 10.50 -2.14
C LEU A 46 3.59 9.47 -3.25
N TYR A 47 2.50 8.70 -3.39
CA TYR A 47 2.30 7.71 -4.43
C TYR A 47 0.89 7.80 -5.00
N SER A 48 0.76 7.46 -6.27
CA SER A 48 -0.50 7.44 -6.99
C SER A 48 -0.62 6.17 -7.82
N TYR A 49 -1.80 5.57 -7.83
CA TYR A 49 -2.19 4.51 -8.77
C TYR A 49 -3.19 5.06 -9.78
N SER A 50 -2.86 4.90 -11.06
CA SER A 50 -3.72 5.31 -12.18
C SER A 50 -4.00 4.16 -13.14
N ASN A 51 -5.21 4.18 -13.72
CA ASN A 51 -5.57 3.30 -14.82
C ASN A 51 -5.07 3.91 -16.13
N ASP A 52 -4.36 3.11 -16.93
CA ASP A 52 -3.68 3.59 -18.12
C ASP A 52 -4.59 3.84 -19.32
N GLU A 53 -5.69 3.10 -19.44
CA GLU A 53 -6.67 3.27 -20.52
C GLU A 53 -7.45 4.58 -20.36
N THR A 54 -7.85 4.88 -19.13
CA THR A 54 -8.65 6.07 -18.80
C THR A 54 -7.79 7.27 -18.44
N LYS A 55 -6.50 7.06 -18.17
CA LYS A 55 -5.54 8.06 -17.64
C LYS A 55 -6.06 8.76 -16.38
N LYS A 56 -6.91 8.07 -15.62
CA LYS A 56 -7.48 8.58 -14.37
C LYS A 56 -6.73 8.01 -13.18
N GLU A 57 -6.39 8.91 -12.27
CA GLU A 57 -5.98 8.53 -10.92
C GLU A 57 -7.15 7.84 -10.21
N LEU A 58 -6.85 6.74 -9.51
CA LEU A 58 -7.83 5.96 -8.76
C LEU A 58 -7.62 6.04 -7.26
N ALA A 59 -6.37 6.09 -6.81
CA ALA A 59 -6.04 6.20 -5.40
C ALA A 59 -4.64 6.78 -5.16
N THR A 60 -4.40 7.30 -3.96
CA THR A 60 -3.11 7.86 -3.56
C THR A 60 -2.73 7.53 -2.12
N LEU A 61 -1.45 7.70 -1.78
CA LEU A 61 -0.93 7.61 -0.42
C LEU A 61 -0.31 8.94 0.01
N THR A 62 -0.54 9.33 1.27
CA THR A 62 0.15 10.44 1.94
C THR A 62 0.72 10.00 3.29
N ILE A 63 1.62 10.81 3.88
CA ILE A 63 2.07 10.65 5.27
C ILE A 63 1.60 11.87 6.04
N GLU A 64 0.85 11.62 7.10
CA GLU A 64 0.31 12.64 8.00
C GLU A 64 0.98 12.50 9.37
N ILE A 65 1.36 13.64 9.96
CA ILE A 65 1.98 13.70 11.28
C ILE A 65 0.95 14.29 12.25
N GLY A 66 0.64 13.55 13.31
CA GLY A 66 -0.27 14.02 14.36
C GLY A 66 0.31 15.20 15.14
N TRP A 67 -0.56 16.10 15.62
CA TRP A 67 -0.20 17.17 16.57
C TRP A 67 -0.95 16.96 17.89
N LEU A 68 -0.25 17.19 19.02
CA LEU A 68 -0.77 17.17 20.40
C LEU A 68 -1.57 15.92 20.79
N GLY A 69 -0.91 14.97 21.47
CA GLY A 69 -1.55 13.84 22.14
C GLY A 69 -1.54 12.52 21.36
N GLU A 70 -1.15 12.55 20.08
CA GLU A 70 -0.81 11.35 19.30
C GLU A 70 0.65 11.43 18.88
N ASP A 71 1.48 10.50 19.36
CA ASP A 71 2.86 10.35 18.89
C ASP A 71 2.88 9.60 17.54
N GLY A 72 3.62 10.14 16.57
CA GLY A 72 4.00 9.43 15.34
C GLY A 72 3.34 9.93 14.05
N SER A 73 3.74 9.28 12.95
CA SER A 73 3.20 9.50 11.60
C SER A 73 2.26 8.36 11.20
N SER A 74 1.15 8.68 10.57
CA SER A 74 0.27 7.73 9.88
C SER A 74 0.50 7.78 8.37
N VAL A 75 0.34 6.64 7.70
CA VAL A 75 0.18 6.60 6.26
C VAL A 75 -1.32 6.65 5.97
N VAL A 76 -1.76 7.59 5.13
CA VAL A 76 -3.16 7.72 4.75
C VAL A 76 -3.33 7.26 3.32
N TYR A 77 -4.25 6.31 3.12
CA TYR A 77 -4.72 5.88 1.81
C TYR A 77 -5.95 6.69 1.43
N HIS A 78 -5.95 7.29 0.25
CA HIS A 78 -7.07 8.05 -0.30
C HIS A 78 -7.62 7.34 -1.53
N ASN A 79 -8.89 6.94 -1.48
CA ASN A 79 -9.60 6.44 -2.66
C ASN A 79 -10.37 7.58 -3.32
N ILE A 80 -10.36 7.64 -4.65
CA ILE A 80 -11.03 8.72 -5.38
C ILE A 80 -12.51 8.43 -5.57
N GLN A 81 -12.87 7.18 -5.90
CA GLN A 81 -14.26 6.81 -6.19
C GLN A 81 -14.57 5.39 -5.69
N PRO A 82 -15.48 5.23 -4.71
CA PRO A 82 -16.07 6.29 -3.87
C PRO A 82 -15.00 7.03 -3.06
N SER A 83 -15.21 8.32 -2.77
CA SER A 83 -14.24 9.11 -2.00
C SER A 83 -14.24 8.68 -0.54
N PHE A 84 -13.11 8.16 -0.05
CA PHE A 84 -12.89 7.85 1.35
C PHE A 84 -11.39 7.76 1.65
N ASP A 85 -11.05 7.93 2.93
CA ASP A 85 -9.68 7.84 3.42
C ASP A 85 -9.57 6.74 4.48
N ILE A 86 -8.39 6.12 4.57
CA ILE A 86 -8.03 5.18 5.63
C ILE A 86 -6.70 5.62 6.21
N SER A 87 -6.68 5.99 7.49
CA SER A 87 -5.45 6.23 8.24
C SER A 87 -4.91 4.91 8.78
N LEU A 88 -3.65 4.61 8.48
CA LEU A 88 -2.95 3.41 8.90
C LEU A 88 -1.78 3.77 9.82
N LYS A 89 -1.70 3.10 10.98
CA LYS A 89 -0.69 3.32 12.01
C LYS A 89 -0.06 2.00 12.44
N GLU A 90 1.23 2.02 12.75
CA GLU A 90 1.91 0.86 13.34
C GLU A 90 1.45 0.63 14.79
N ILE A 91 1.24 -0.64 15.14
CA ILE A 91 0.96 -1.11 16.49
C ILE A 91 2.25 -1.67 17.08
N THR A 92 3.03 -0.81 17.73
CA THR A 92 4.36 -1.14 18.27
C THR A 92 4.33 -2.18 19.40
N SER A 93 3.18 -2.35 20.06
CA SER A 93 2.99 -3.34 21.14
C SER A 93 2.62 -4.73 20.62
N SER A 94 2.69 -4.98 19.32
CA SER A 94 2.32 -6.26 18.71
C SER A 94 3.43 -7.30 18.81
N ASP A 95 3.07 -8.57 18.98
CA ASP A 95 4.02 -9.70 18.93
C ASP A 95 4.45 -10.08 17.49
N HIS A 96 3.76 -9.56 16.48
CA HIS A 96 4.14 -9.72 15.08
C HIS A 96 5.32 -8.83 14.71
N SER A 97 6.17 -9.30 13.78
CA SER A 97 7.28 -8.49 13.24
C SER A 97 6.85 -7.20 12.53
N LEU A 98 5.59 -7.16 12.06
CA LEU A 98 4.91 -5.98 11.58
C LEU A 98 3.43 -6.09 11.96
N HIS A 99 2.86 -5.00 12.45
CA HIS A 99 1.42 -4.89 12.63
C HIS A 99 1.00 -3.44 12.40
N ILE A 100 0.24 -3.22 11.34
CA ILE A 100 -0.32 -1.93 10.99
C ILE A 100 -1.84 -2.07 11.10
N ARG A 101 -2.51 -1.07 11.67
CA ARG A 101 -3.97 -1.06 11.79
C ARG A 101 -4.55 0.20 11.17
N GLY A 102 -5.69 0.02 10.51
CA GLY A 102 -6.59 1.09 10.08
C GLY A 102 -8.05 0.71 10.32
N LEU A 103 -8.94 1.68 10.15
CA LEU A 103 -10.39 1.51 10.21
C LEU A 103 -11.03 2.12 8.96
N LYS A 104 -11.96 1.39 8.35
CA LYS A 104 -12.87 1.92 7.35
C LYS A 104 -14.30 1.72 7.85
N GLN A 105 -14.93 2.80 8.27
CA GLN A 105 -16.23 2.75 8.96
C GLN A 105 -16.10 1.80 10.19
N ASP A 106 -16.93 0.76 10.26
CA ASP A 106 -16.92 -0.23 11.34
C ASP A 106 -16.00 -1.44 11.05
N HIS A 107 -15.32 -1.46 9.90
CA HIS A 107 -14.45 -2.56 9.50
C HIS A 107 -13.01 -2.31 9.93
N ARG A 108 -12.45 -3.28 10.65
CA ARG A 108 -11.07 -3.30 11.09
C ARG A 108 -10.18 -3.88 10.01
N ILE A 109 -9.10 -3.17 9.71
CA ILE A 109 -8.10 -3.60 8.73
C ILE A 109 -6.77 -3.75 9.46
N ASP A 110 -6.20 -4.96 9.44
CA ASP A 110 -4.86 -5.20 9.95
C ASP A 110 -3.93 -5.66 8.82
N ILE A 111 -2.76 -5.04 8.67
CA ILE A 111 -1.67 -5.53 7.83
C ILE A 111 -0.62 -6.12 8.76
N ILE A 112 -0.43 -7.43 8.71
CA ILE A 112 0.45 -8.14 9.64
C ILE A 112 1.56 -8.90 8.91
N GLN A 113 2.71 -8.99 9.54
CA GLN A 113 3.78 -9.89 9.13
C GLN A 113 4.20 -10.66 10.39
N PRO A 114 3.78 -11.93 10.55
CA PRO A 114 4.10 -12.69 11.77
C PRO A 114 5.62 -12.78 12.02
N GLU A 115 6.40 -13.00 10.96
CA GLU A 115 7.85 -13.15 11.01
C GLU A 115 8.55 -12.16 10.04
N ALA A 116 9.72 -11.63 10.40
CA ALA A 116 10.38 -10.53 9.67
C ALA A 116 10.68 -10.79 8.18
N LYS A 117 10.70 -12.06 7.76
CA LYS A 117 10.93 -12.48 6.37
C LYS A 117 9.75 -13.27 5.77
N GLY A 118 8.65 -13.39 6.50
CA GLY A 118 7.46 -14.10 6.06
C GLY A 118 6.58 -13.27 5.13
N THR A 119 5.52 -13.90 4.62
CA THR A 119 4.46 -13.24 3.84
C THR A 119 3.75 -12.18 4.68
N ILE A 120 3.49 -11.02 4.09
CA ILE A 120 2.65 -10.00 4.71
C ILE A 120 1.20 -10.35 4.38
N LYS A 121 0.31 -10.25 5.36
CA LYS A 121 -1.11 -10.53 5.22
C LYS A 121 -1.93 -9.29 5.48
N ILE A 122 -3.07 -9.16 4.79
CA ILE A 122 -4.09 -8.17 5.14
C ILE A 122 -5.32 -8.92 5.63
N LEU A 123 -5.77 -8.54 6.82
CA LEU A 123 -6.95 -9.04 7.47
C LEU A 123 -8.04 -7.97 7.45
N LEU A 124 -9.26 -8.35 7.09
CA LEU A 124 -10.47 -7.53 7.22
C LEU A 124 -11.40 -8.21 8.23
N ASP A 125 -11.65 -7.54 9.35
CA ASP A 125 -12.38 -8.11 10.50
C ASP A 125 -11.86 -9.50 10.89
N HIS A 126 -10.53 -9.63 10.96
CA HIS A 126 -9.81 -10.87 11.25
C HIS A 126 -9.83 -11.95 10.15
N THR A 127 -10.49 -11.68 9.02
CA THR A 127 -10.50 -12.59 7.87
C THR A 127 -9.32 -12.30 6.94
N ASP A 128 -8.54 -13.33 6.61
CA ASP A 128 -7.41 -13.24 5.69
C ASP A 128 -7.88 -13.05 4.24
N ILE A 129 -7.58 -11.87 3.68
CA ILE A 129 -8.09 -11.46 2.37
C ILE A 129 -6.98 -11.07 1.37
N CYS A 130 -5.72 -11.00 1.79
CA CYS A 130 -4.62 -10.67 0.89
C CYS A 130 -3.27 -11.15 1.41
N HIS A 131 -2.43 -11.61 0.49
CA HIS A 131 -1.05 -12.02 0.71
C HIS A 131 -0.10 -11.24 -0.20
N ILE A 132 0.92 -10.63 0.40
CA ILE A 132 2.00 -9.95 -0.30
C ILE A 132 3.28 -10.75 -0.11
N ALA A 133 3.79 -11.30 -1.21
CA ALA A 133 5.03 -12.04 -1.27
C ALA A 133 6.10 -11.25 -2.05
N ILE A 134 7.35 -11.36 -1.61
CA ILE A 134 8.51 -10.78 -2.29
C ILE A 134 9.41 -11.94 -2.71
N ASP A 135 9.37 -12.30 -3.98
CA ASP A 135 10.26 -13.31 -4.54
C ASP A 135 11.66 -12.72 -4.71
N LYS A 136 12.67 -13.42 -4.19
CA LYS A 136 14.09 -13.03 -4.25
C LYS A 136 14.91 -13.92 -5.20
N SER A 137 14.26 -14.82 -5.93
CA SER A 137 14.91 -15.86 -6.74
C SER A 137 15.46 -15.37 -8.09
N LEU A 138 15.00 -14.24 -8.61
CA LEU A 138 15.42 -13.69 -9.91
C LEU A 138 16.10 -12.32 -9.79
N SER A 139 16.72 -11.88 -10.89
CA SER A 139 17.57 -10.70 -11.13
C SER A 139 16.90 -9.34 -10.84
N GLY A 140 16.43 -9.18 -9.61
CA GLY A 140 15.55 -8.14 -9.12
C GLY A 140 14.33 -8.79 -8.47
N SER A 141 14.05 -8.42 -7.22
CA SER A 141 12.95 -9.05 -6.48
C SER A 141 11.61 -8.70 -7.14
N ALA A 142 10.71 -9.67 -7.29
CA ALA A 142 9.35 -9.42 -7.76
C ALA A 142 8.41 -9.30 -6.55
N VAL A 143 7.44 -8.39 -6.62
CA VAL A 143 6.35 -8.31 -5.65
C VAL A 143 5.12 -8.94 -6.29
N THR A 144 4.50 -9.88 -5.56
CA THR A 144 3.22 -10.48 -5.91
C THR A 144 2.22 -10.18 -4.79
N ILE A 145 1.05 -9.70 -5.18
CA ILE A 145 -0.06 -9.38 -4.27
C ILE A 145 -1.27 -10.20 -4.72
N GLU A 146 -1.60 -11.25 -3.98
CA GLU A 146 -2.82 -12.04 -4.18
C GLU A 146 -3.89 -11.52 -3.23
N TYR A 147 -5.11 -11.29 -3.71
CA TYR A 147 -6.18 -10.74 -2.88
C TYR A 147 -7.55 -11.32 -3.21
N GLN A 148 -8.50 -11.14 -2.29
CA GLN A 148 -9.91 -11.44 -2.48
C GLN A 148 -10.66 -10.14 -2.70
N GLU A 149 -11.34 -10.05 -3.85
CA GLU A 149 -12.26 -8.94 -4.11
C GLU A 149 -13.36 -8.90 -3.05
N ASN A 150 -13.67 -7.69 -2.61
CA ASN A 150 -14.75 -7.43 -1.67
C ASN A 150 -15.26 -6.00 -1.87
N GLU A 151 -16.43 -5.69 -1.31
CA GLU A 151 -17.08 -4.39 -1.48
C GLU A 151 -16.47 -3.29 -0.59
N ILE A 152 -15.66 -3.67 0.40
CA ILE A 152 -15.17 -2.75 1.44
C ILE A 152 -13.87 -2.08 0.98
N LEU A 153 -12.95 -2.84 0.36
CA LEU A 153 -11.63 -2.39 -0.07
C LEU A 153 -11.47 -2.59 -1.59
N PRO A 154 -11.19 -1.52 -2.35
CA PRO A 154 -11.01 -1.61 -3.79
C PRO A 154 -9.64 -2.25 -4.14
N PRO A 155 -9.47 -2.79 -5.36
CA PRO A 155 -8.20 -3.34 -5.85
C PRO A 155 -6.98 -2.43 -5.63
N ALA A 156 -7.17 -1.11 -5.81
CA ALA A 156 -6.13 -0.11 -5.60
C ALA A 156 -5.56 -0.08 -4.17
N PHE A 157 -6.36 -0.41 -3.15
CA PHE A 157 -5.88 -0.53 -1.77
C PHE A 157 -4.87 -1.67 -1.64
N PHE A 158 -5.20 -2.85 -2.18
CA PHE A 158 -4.30 -4.00 -2.15
C PHE A 158 -3.02 -3.72 -2.90
N LEU A 159 -3.09 -3.07 -4.06
CA LEU A 159 -1.90 -2.70 -4.82
C LEU A 159 -0.98 -1.75 -4.04
N LEU A 160 -1.54 -0.72 -3.40
CA LEU A 160 -0.77 0.27 -2.65
C LEU A 160 -0.31 -0.23 -1.27
N SER A 161 -0.82 -1.36 -0.79
CA SER A 161 -0.47 -1.94 0.51
C SER A 161 1.02 -2.24 0.68
N PHE A 162 1.71 -2.67 -0.38
CA PHE A 162 3.17 -2.82 -0.35
C PHE A 162 3.87 -1.50 0.02
N PHE A 163 3.44 -0.39 -0.56
CA PHE A 163 4.01 0.93 -0.29
C PHE A 163 3.62 1.45 1.09
N ILE A 164 2.42 1.15 1.58
CA ILE A 164 2.03 1.43 2.97
C ILE A 164 3.03 0.80 3.95
N VAL A 165 3.34 -0.48 3.76
CA VAL A 165 4.31 -1.21 4.60
C VAL A 165 5.70 -0.55 4.51
N ARG A 166 6.17 -0.25 3.29
CA ARG A 166 7.49 0.37 3.08
C ARG A 166 7.59 1.77 3.71
N LEU A 167 6.53 2.56 3.61
CA LEU A 167 6.47 3.89 4.21
C LEU A 167 6.51 3.84 5.74
N ILE A 168 5.73 2.94 6.36
CA ILE A 168 5.72 2.78 7.83
C ILE A 168 7.05 2.28 8.35
N LYS A 169 7.68 1.32 7.68
CA LYS A 169 9.01 0.81 8.07
C LYS A 169 10.16 1.75 7.70
N GLU A 170 9.89 2.87 7.04
CA GLU A 170 10.89 3.79 6.48
C GLU A 170 11.91 3.09 5.55
N GLU A 171 11.50 2.03 4.85
CA GLU A 171 12.39 1.24 4.01
C GLU A 171 12.19 1.57 2.52
N PHE A 172 13.21 2.11 1.85
CA PHE A 172 13.32 2.12 0.39
C PHE A 172 14.71 1.72 -0.05
#